data_AF-A0A239MKC1-F1
#
_entry.id   AF-A0A239MKC1-F1
#
_cell.length_a   1.000
_cell.length_b   1.000
_cell.length_c   1.000
_cell.angle_alpha   90.00
_cell.angle_beta   90.00
_cell.angle_gamma   90.00
#
_symmetry.space_group_name_H-M   'P 1'
#
loop_
_entity.id
_entity.type
_entity.pdbx_description
1 polymer ?
#
loop_
_entity_poly.entity_id
_entity_poly.type
_entity_poly.pdbx_seq_one_letter_code
_entity_poly.pdbx_strand_id
1 'polypeptide(L)'
;MSENNGVPHTVPAIAIALGQRAAQAAAVQSELAKKVGEINQHWLERIQKDSTEVWQLLFKFGGTPAVGEKIKLCEQWIEGAMKNAADDASYALDSARALGELEMRFFSPAGAAETEPSKDAAVSRSA
;
A
#
# COMPACT_ATOMS: atom_id res chain seq x y z
N MET A 1 -2.59 60.35 -11.01
CA MET A 1 -2.27 59.76 -9.68
C MET A 1 -2.53 58.28 -9.77
N SER A 2 -1.47 57.49 -9.75
CA SER A 2 -1.51 56.03 -9.81
C SER A 2 -1.77 55.47 -8.42
N GLU A 3 -2.90 54.80 -8.23
CA GLU A 3 -3.05 53.79 -7.17
C GLU A 3 -3.84 52.62 -7.77
N ASN A 4 -3.08 51.76 -8.47
CA ASN A 4 -3.54 50.45 -8.90
C ASN A 4 -3.46 49.54 -7.66
N ASN A 5 -4.57 49.38 -6.95
CA ASN A 5 -4.68 48.55 -5.76
C ASN A 5 -4.51 47.07 -6.12
N GLY A 6 -3.27 46.61 -6.09
CA GLY A 6 -2.87 45.21 -6.26
C GLY A 6 -3.23 44.34 -5.07
N VAL A 7 -4.53 44.11 -4.82
CA VAL A 7 -4.97 42.93 -4.08
C VAL A 7 -5.17 41.82 -5.11
N PRO A 8 -4.39 40.73 -5.07
CA PRO A 8 -3.99 40.04 -6.28
C PRO A 8 -4.93 38.86 -6.57
N HIS A 9 -5.11 38.53 -7.85
CA HIS A 9 -5.74 37.31 -8.36
C HIS A 9 -5.18 35.98 -7.76
N THR A 10 -4.21 36.05 -6.85
CA THR A 10 -3.54 34.94 -6.19
C THR A 10 -4.32 34.37 -5.00
N VAL A 11 -5.09 35.16 -4.25
CA VAL A 11 -5.81 34.65 -3.05
C VAL A 11 -6.87 33.59 -3.42
N PRO A 12 -7.72 33.80 -4.45
CA PRO A 12 -8.64 32.75 -4.90
C PRO A 12 -7.93 31.51 -5.46
N ALA A 13 -6.82 31.70 -6.18
CA ALA A 13 -6.03 30.59 -6.74
C ALA A 13 -5.38 29.73 -5.63
N ILE A 14 -4.86 30.36 -4.57
CA ILE A 14 -4.30 29.67 -3.40
C ILE A 14 -5.39 28.85 -2.68
N ALA A 15 -6.59 29.42 -2.49
CA ALA A 15 -7.70 28.72 -1.85
C ALA A 15 -8.14 27.48 -2.64
N ILE A 16 -8.20 27.58 -3.98
CA ILE A 16 -8.52 26.44 -4.87
C ILE A 16 -7.44 25.36 -4.78
N ALA A 17 -6.16 25.74 -4.86
CA ALA A 17 -5.04 24.81 -4.77
C ALA A 17 -5.00 24.10 -3.40
N LEU A 18 -5.28 24.82 -2.32
CA LEU A 18 -5.38 24.26 -0.98
C LEU A 18 -6.54 23.26 -0.88
N GLY A 19 -7.72 23.60 -1.41
CA GLY A 19 -8.88 22.70 -1.44
C GLY A 19 -8.62 21.42 -2.24
N GLN A 20 -7.98 21.53 -3.40
CA GLN A 20 -7.58 20.38 -4.21
C GLN A 20 -6.57 19.49 -3.48
N ARG A 21 -5.57 20.08 -2.81
CA ARG A 21 -4.62 19.32 -1.98
C ARG A 21 -5.30 18.64 -0.80
N ALA A 22 -6.24 19.30 -0.12
CA ALA A 22 -7.00 18.71 0.97
C ALA A 22 -7.85 17.52 0.50
N ALA A 23 -8.51 17.64 -0.66
CA ALA A 23 -9.27 16.54 -1.24
C ALA A 23 -8.38 15.35 -1.64
N GLN A 24 -7.21 15.62 -2.26
CA GLN A 24 -6.22 14.60 -2.59
C GLN A 24 -5.69 13.90 -1.34
N ALA A 25 -5.38 14.66 -0.27
CA ALA A 25 -4.93 14.12 1.00
C ALA A 25 -5.99 13.22 1.64
N ALA A 26 -7.25 13.63 1.65
CA ALA A 26 -8.36 12.83 2.18
C ALA A 26 -8.55 11.51 1.42
N ALA A 27 -8.43 11.53 0.08
CA ALA A 27 -8.50 10.34 -0.74
C ALA A 27 -7.35 9.36 -0.44
N VAL A 28 -6.11 9.85 -0.40
CA VAL A 28 -4.94 9.01 -0.06
C VAL A 28 -5.04 8.48 1.37
N GLN A 29 -5.51 9.29 2.32
CA GLN A 29 -5.70 8.87 3.71
C GLN A 29 -6.73 7.73 3.81
N SER A 30 -7.82 7.79 3.04
CA SER A 30 -8.81 6.71 3.00
C SER A 30 -8.24 5.42 2.40
N GLU A 31 -7.50 5.54 1.28
CA GLU A 31 -6.82 4.39 0.66
C GLU A 31 -5.78 3.77 1.60
N LEU A 32 -5.01 4.59 2.31
CA LEU A 32 -4.04 4.16 3.32
C LEU A 32 -4.70 3.42 4.48
N ALA A 33 -5.75 3.99 5.07
CA ALA A 33 -6.48 3.38 6.17
C ALA A 33 -7.06 2.00 5.77
N LYS A 34 -7.62 1.92 4.55
CA LYS A 34 -8.09 0.65 3.99
C LYS A 34 -6.94 -0.35 3.86
N LYS A 35 -5.81 0.05 3.29
CA LYS A 35 -4.67 -0.86 3.07
C LYS A 35 -4.08 -1.36 4.38
N VAL A 36 -3.93 -0.48 5.37
CA VAL A 36 -3.48 -0.86 6.72
C VAL A 36 -4.47 -1.84 7.36
N GLY A 37 -5.78 -1.63 7.18
CA GLY A 37 -6.82 -2.55 7.62
C GLY A 37 -6.68 -3.94 7.00
N GLU A 38 -6.49 -4.03 5.68
CA GLU A 38 -6.27 -5.29 4.96
C GLU A 38 -5.02 -6.03 5.47
N ILE A 39 -3.91 -5.31 5.68
CA ILE A 39 -2.66 -5.87 6.22
C ILE A 39 -2.89 -6.42 7.63
N ASN A 40 -3.56 -5.66 8.49
CA ASN A 40 -3.84 -6.09 9.86
C ASN A 40 -4.75 -7.33 9.90
N GLN A 41 -5.79 -7.36 9.05
CA GLN A 41 -6.68 -8.51 8.91
C GLN A 41 -5.89 -9.76 8.50
N HIS A 42 -5.01 -9.65 7.50
CA HIS A 42 -4.18 -10.75 7.03
C HIS A 42 -3.34 -11.36 8.16
N TRP A 43 -2.65 -10.52 8.95
CA TRP A 43 -1.83 -11.02 10.06
C TRP A 43 -2.64 -11.64 11.19
N LEU A 44 -3.83 -11.12 11.47
CA LEU A 44 -4.73 -11.73 12.46
C LEU A 44 -5.17 -13.13 12.03
N GLU A 45 -5.59 -13.28 10.77
CA GLU A 45 -5.97 -14.57 10.20
C GLU A 45 -4.79 -15.55 10.20
N ARG A 46 -3.59 -15.04 9.87
CA ARG A 46 -2.34 -15.81 9.89
C ARG A 46 -2.02 -16.36 11.28
N ILE A 47 -2.07 -15.52 12.32
CA ILE A 47 -1.81 -15.93 13.71
C ILE A 47 -2.82 -16.98 14.18
N GLN A 48 -4.11 -16.81 13.83
CA GLN A 48 -5.14 -17.78 14.18
C GLN A 48 -4.92 -19.14 13.51
N LYS A 49 -4.54 -19.12 12.22
CA LYS A 49 -4.21 -20.33 11.47
C LYS A 49 -3.00 -21.03 12.06
N ASP A 50 -1.91 -20.31 12.30
CA ASP A 50 -0.66 -20.87 12.84
C ASP A 50 -0.88 -21.47 14.23
N SER A 51 -1.62 -20.78 15.10
CA SER A 51 -2.02 -21.30 16.40
C SER A 51 -2.78 -22.62 16.28
N THR A 52 -3.73 -22.70 15.34
CA THR A 52 -4.49 -23.93 15.08
C THR A 52 -3.59 -25.07 14.59
N GLU A 53 -2.69 -24.79 13.66
CA GLU A 53 -1.75 -25.78 13.12
C GLU A 53 -0.80 -26.32 14.19
N VAL A 54 -0.24 -25.44 15.03
CA VAL A 54 0.60 -25.83 16.16
C VAL A 54 -0.18 -26.68 17.16
N TRP A 55 -1.43 -26.33 17.45
CA TRP A 55 -2.26 -27.11 18.36
C TRP A 55 -2.53 -28.52 17.83
N GLN A 56 -2.87 -28.64 16.54
CA GLN A 56 -3.04 -29.94 15.90
C GLN A 56 -1.76 -30.77 15.91
N LEU A 57 -0.60 -30.14 15.67
CA LEU A 57 0.69 -30.83 15.77
C LEU A 57 0.92 -31.36 17.17
N LEU A 58 0.68 -30.55 18.21
CA LEU A 58 0.89 -30.94 19.60
C LEU A 58 0.04 -32.18 19.96
N PHE A 59 -1.23 -32.21 19.56
CA PHE A 59 -2.10 -33.36 19.77
C PHE A 59 -1.60 -34.61 19.04
N LYS A 60 -1.21 -34.48 17.76
CA LYS A 60 -0.65 -35.60 16.98
C LYS A 60 0.64 -36.12 17.61
N PHE A 61 1.51 -35.22 18.05
CA PHE A 61 2.78 -35.56 18.66
C PHE A 61 2.60 -36.30 19.99
N GLY A 62 1.65 -35.84 20.82
CA GLY A 62 1.29 -36.47 22.09
C GLY A 62 0.65 -37.85 21.93
N GLY A 63 -0.15 -38.05 20.86
CA GLY A 63 -0.84 -39.31 20.57
C GLY A 63 0.00 -40.35 19.80
N THR A 64 1.13 -39.96 19.23
CA THR A 64 1.99 -40.86 18.43
C THR A 64 2.94 -41.64 19.34
N PRO A 65 2.94 -42.99 19.35
CA PRO A 65 3.83 -43.76 20.22
C PRO A 65 5.25 -43.90 19.65
N ALA A 66 5.41 -43.94 18.33
CA ALA A 66 6.69 -44.18 17.67
C ALA A 66 7.53 -42.89 17.50
N VAL A 67 8.78 -42.91 17.95
CA VAL A 67 9.69 -41.76 17.84
C VAL A 67 9.96 -41.36 16.38
N GLY A 68 10.13 -42.33 15.48
CA GLY A 68 10.34 -42.05 14.05
C GLY A 68 9.16 -41.33 13.39
N GLU A 69 7.93 -41.62 13.82
CA GLU A 69 6.73 -40.92 13.34
C GLU A 69 6.63 -39.50 13.91
N LYS A 70 7.05 -39.29 15.16
CA LYS A 70 7.17 -37.96 15.75
C LYS A 70 8.15 -37.07 14.99
N ILE A 71 9.31 -37.62 14.60
CA ILE A 71 10.31 -36.89 13.80
C ILE A 71 9.70 -36.45 12.47
N LYS A 72 9.01 -37.36 11.77
CA LYS A 72 8.32 -37.03 10.50
C LYS A 72 7.25 -35.95 10.67
N LEU A 73 6.50 -35.98 11.77
CA LEU A 73 5.51 -34.92 12.07
C LEU A 73 6.19 -33.55 12.24
N CYS A 74 7.34 -33.50 12.90
CA CYS A 74 8.12 -32.27 13.02
C CYS A 74 8.68 -31.80 11.67
N GLU A 75 9.24 -32.71 10.87
CA GLU A 75 9.75 -32.39 9.53
C GLU A 75 8.65 -31.79 8.64
N GLN A 76 7.48 -32.43 8.59
CA GLN A 76 6.33 -31.93 7.84
C GLN A 76 5.85 -30.56 8.31
N TRP A 77 5.85 -30.33 9.62
CA TRP A 77 5.50 -29.02 10.17
C TRP A 77 6.52 -27.95 9.81
N ILE A 78 7.82 -28.25 9.91
CA ILE A 78 8.90 -27.30 9.55
C ILE A 78 8.80 -26.94 8.06
N GLU A 79 8.59 -27.90 7.18
CA GLU A 79 8.40 -27.66 5.74
C GLU A 79 7.20 -26.75 5.47
N GLY A 80 6.06 -27.03 6.13
CA GLY A 80 4.87 -26.19 6.06
C GLY A 80 5.13 -24.76 6.56
N ALA A 81 5.79 -24.63 7.71
CA ALA A 81 6.14 -23.36 8.31
C ALA A 81 7.09 -22.53 7.41
N MET A 82 8.08 -23.17 6.77
CA MET A 82 8.97 -22.49 5.83
C MET A 82 8.23 -21.99 4.59
N LYS A 83 7.32 -22.79 4.03
CA LYS A 83 6.49 -22.36 2.90
C LYS A 83 5.63 -21.15 3.28
N ASN A 84 4.98 -21.23 4.42
CA ASN A 84 4.17 -20.15 4.97
C ASN A 84 4.97 -18.86 5.20
N ALA A 85 6.18 -18.98 5.75
CA ALA A 85 7.07 -17.83 5.95
C ALA A 85 7.48 -17.16 4.62
N ALA A 86 7.67 -17.93 3.55
CA ALA A 86 7.95 -17.39 2.22
C ALA A 86 6.74 -16.64 1.62
N ASP A 87 5.54 -17.17 1.80
CA ASP A 87 4.29 -16.52 1.38
C ASP A 87 4.08 -15.21 2.16
N ASP A 88 4.29 -15.24 3.47
CA ASP A 88 4.16 -14.08 4.37
C ASP A 88 5.20 -12.99 4.03
N ALA A 89 6.44 -13.37 3.73
CA ALA A 89 7.47 -12.44 3.28
C ALA A 89 7.10 -11.77 1.95
N SER A 90 6.52 -12.54 1.02
CA SER A 90 6.04 -12.00 -0.27
C SER A 90 4.91 -10.99 -0.05
N TYR A 91 3.94 -11.35 0.81
CA TYR A 91 2.83 -10.45 1.16
C TYR A 91 3.33 -9.16 1.83
N ALA A 92 4.33 -9.24 2.71
CA ALA A 92 4.92 -8.08 3.36
C ALA A 92 5.59 -7.14 2.34
N LEU A 93 6.31 -7.68 1.37
CA LEU A 93 6.93 -6.89 0.30
C LEU A 93 5.89 -6.20 -0.59
N ASP A 94 4.85 -6.93 -1.01
CA ASP A 94 3.75 -6.37 -1.80
C ASP A 94 3.00 -5.27 -1.03
N SER A 95 2.80 -5.48 0.26
CA SER A 95 2.19 -4.50 1.15
C SER A 95 3.05 -3.25 1.31
N ALA A 96 4.35 -3.41 1.51
CA ALA A 96 5.29 -2.30 1.59
C ALA A 96 5.33 -1.50 0.27
N ARG A 97 5.31 -2.19 -0.87
CA ARG A 97 5.24 -1.55 -2.19
C ARG A 97 3.96 -0.74 -2.35
N ALA A 98 2.81 -1.32 -2.04
CA ALA A 98 1.52 -0.64 -2.13
C ALA A 98 1.44 0.60 -1.24
N LEU A 99 1.99 0.52 -0.02
CA LEU A 99 2.08 1.67 0.89
C LEU A 99 3.03 2.75 0.35
N GLY A 100 4.17 2.36 -0.23
CA GLY A 100 5.09 3.30 -0.88
C GLY A 100 4.48 4.01 -2.10
N GLU A 101 3.67 3.31 -2.90
CA GLU A 101 2.94 3.92 -4.02
C GLU A 101 1.91 4.96 -3.54
N LEU A 102 1.23 4.70 -2.42
CA LEU A 102 0.33 5.65 -1.78
C LEU A 102 1.09 6.87 -1.24
N GLU A 103 2.24 6.66 -0.62
CA GLU A 103 3.11 7.73 -0.15
C GLU A 103 3.57 8.64 -1.30
N MET A 104 4.04 8.04 -2.41
CA MET A 104 4.42 8.81 -3.59
C MET A 104 3.25 9.62 -4.18
N ARG A 105 2.04 9.06 -4.22
CA ARG A 105 0.83 9.77 -4.67
C ARG A 105 0.45 10.94 -3.75
N PHE A 106 0.74 10.83 -2.45
CA PHE A 106 0.56 11.93 -1.50
C PHE A 106 1.50 13.10 -1.79
N PHE A 107 2.79 12.81 -1.99
CA PHE A 107 3.80 13.85 -2.19
C PHE A 107 3.90 14.38 -3.62
N SER A 108 3.32 13.69 -4.60
CA SER A 108 3.37 14.12 -6.00
C SER A 108 2.79 15.53 -6.17
N PRO A 109 3.45 16.44 -6.92
CA PRO A 109 2.93 17.78 -7.15
C PRO A 109 1.59 17.72 -7.89
N ALA A 110 0.59 18.44 -7.37
CA ALA A 110 -0.67 18.63 -8.08
C ALA A 110 -0.39 19.43 -9.37
N GLY A 111 -0.26 18.75 -10.51
CA GLY A 111 0.02 19.39 -11.80
C GLY A 111 0.97 18.65 -12.74
N ALA A 112 1.50 17.46 -12.40
CA ALA A 112 2.17 16.61 -13.38
C ALA A 112 1.13 15.89 -14.28
N ALA A 113 0.22 16.66 -14.87
CA ALA A 113 -0.43 16.20 -16.10
C ALA A 113 0.64 16.29 -17.19
N GLU A 114 0.91 15.15 -17.82
CA GLU A 114 1.76 15.03 -18.98
C GLU A 114 1.46 16.17 -19.95
N THR A 115 2.45 17.02 -20.20
CA THR A 115 2.38 18.00 -21.27
C THR A 115 2.48 17.22 -22.57
N GLU A 116 1.34 16.73 -23.09
CA GLU A 116 1.28 16.36 -24.49
C GLU A 116 1.64 17.60 -25.32
N PRO A 117 2.60 17.50 -26.25
CA PRO A 117 2.96 18.63 -27.09
C PRO A 117 1.79 18.92 -28.04
N SER A 118 1.07 20.03 -27.76
CA SER A 118 0.01 20.52 -28.62
C SER A 118 0.52 20.70 -30.05
N LYS A 119 -0.15 20.04 -31.00
CA LYS A 119 0.21 19.91 -32.41
C LYS A 119 -0.02 21.19 -33.23
N ASP A 120 -0.47 22.27 -32.59
CA ASP A 120 -0.91 23.50 -33.28
C ASP A 120 0.20 24.54 -33.52
N ALA A 121 1.44 24.29 -33.11
CA ALA A 121 2.55 25.20 -33.39
C ALA A 121 3.04 25.20 -34.86
N ALA A 122 2.48 24.34 -35.73
CA ALA A 122 2.97 24.15 -37.09
C ALA A 122 2.30 25.01 -38.18
N VAL A 123 1.23 25.77 -37.89
CA VAL A 123 0.43 26.47 -38.95
C VAL A 123 0.39 28.00 -38.79
N SER A 124 1.47 28.63 -38.30
CA SER A 124 1.53 30.12 -38.25
C SER A 124 2.83 30.73 -38.75
N ARG A 125 3.62 30.02 -39.57
CA ARG A 125 4.72 30.62 -40.35
C ARG A 125 4.57 30.31 -41.83
N SER A 126 3.58 30.94 -42.47
CA SER A 126 3.59 31.22 -43.92
C SER A 126 2.47 32.21 -44.22
N ALA A 127 2.79 33.50 -44.11
CA ALA A 127 2.13 34.60 -44.81
C ALA A 127 3.16 35.72 -45.00
#